data_AF-A0AAJ1F2P9-F1
#
_entry.id   AF-A0AAJ1F2P9-F1
#
_cell.length_a   1.000
_cell.length_b   1.000
_cell.length_c   1.000
_cell.angle_alpha   90.00
_cell.angle_beta   90.00
_cell.angle_gamma   90.00
#
_symmetry.space_group_name_H-M   'P 1'
#
loop_
_entity.id
_entity.type
_entity.pdbx_description
1 polymer ?
#
loop_
_entity_poly.entity_id
_entity_poly.type
_entity_poly.pdbx_seq_one_letter_code
_entity_poly.pdbx_strand_id
1 'polypeptide(L)'
;EELIPNNNYNSNGRSYTNLCVSDNSRYLFAANYHVGSTASYLLENNFIKEKICAIHHTGLGPDLLKRQTGPHCHYVGITPDKEFVYAVDLGADKVIMYTYQDGKLEEDVEHTLNVVPGSGPRHMIFSKD
;
A
#
# COMPACT_ATOMS: atom_id res chain seq x y z
N GLU A 1 13.68 -21.01 19.43
CA GLU A 1 13.89 -19.55 19.30
C GLU A 1 12.57 -18.88 19.58
N GLU A 2 12.53 -17.94 20.52
CA GLU A 2 11.31 -17.21 20.88
C GLU A 2 11.30 -15.87 20.13
N LEU A 3 10.16 -15.54 19.51
CA LEU A 3 10.00 -14.24 18.85
C LEU A 3 9.84 -13.16 19.93
N ILE A 4 10.84 -12.29 20.04
CA ILE A 4 10.77 -11.11 20.90
C ILE A 4 10.27 -9.90 20.10
N PRO A 5 9.27 -9.15 20.59
CA PRO A 5 8.83 -7.92 19.94
C PRO A 5 9.99 -6.92 19.81
N ASN A 6 10.26 -6.46 18.59
CA ASN A 6 11.31 -5.46 18.36
C ASN A 6 10.81 -4.05 18.69
N ASN A 7 9.63 -3.67 18.20
CA ASN A 7 9.01 -2.36 18.44
C ASN A 7 7.48 -2.43 18.25
N ASN A 8 6.76 -1.46 18.81
CA ASN A 8 5.33 -1.24 18.62
C ASN A 8 5.10 0.24 18.28
N TYR A 9 4.42 0.51 17.17
CA TYR A 9 4.09 1.86 16.71
C TYR A 9 2.58 2.02 16.52
N ASN A 10 1.97 2.99 17.20
CA ASN A 10 0.57 3.32 16.97
C ASN A 10 0.44 4.18 15.70
N SER A 11 -0.02 3.56 14.63
CA SER A 11 -0.12 4.17 13.31
C SER A 11 -1.41 4.98 13.07
N ASN A 12 -2.35 4.97 14.02
CA ASN A 12 -3.73 5.44 13.86
C ASN A 12 -4.45 4.83 12.63
N GLY A 13 -3.99 3.66 12.18
CA GLY A 13 -4.67 2.85 11.17
C GLY A 13 -5.69 1.91 11.79
N ARG A 14 -6.36 1.11 10.95
CA ARG A 14 -7.40 0.19 11.43
C ARG A 14 -7.10 -1.27 11.10
N SER A 15 -6.67 -1.57 9.87
CA SER A 15 -6.44 -2.97 9.45
C SER A 15 -5.40 -3.04 8.35
N TYR A 16 -4.15 -3.20 8.75
CA TYR A 16 -3.04 -3.41 7.83
C TYR A 16 -3.09 -4.84 7.29
N THR A 17 -3.02 -4.96 5.98
CA THR A 17 -3.12 -6.24 5.25
C THR A 17 -1.80 -6.66 4.63
N ASN A 18 -0.93 -5.70 4.34
CA ASN A 18 0.36 -5.95 3.72
C ASN A 18 1.37 -4.84 4.03
N LEU A 19 2.64 -5.22 4.07
CA LEU A 19 3.78 -4.35 4.36
C LEU A 19 4.88 -4.63 3.34
N CYS A 20 5.56 -3.57 2.89
CA CYS A 20 6.72 -3.64 2.01
C CYS A 20 7.81 -2.72 2.54
N VAL A 21 9.03 -3.22 2.67
CA VAL A 21 10.19 -2.42 3.10
C VAL A 21 10.97 -2.02 1.85
N SER A 22 11.41 -0.75 1.79
CA SER A 22 12.28 -0.28 0.71
C SER A 22 13.63 -0.99 0.73
N ASP A 23 14.28 -1.10 -0.43
CA ASP A 23 15.55 -1.83 -0.56
C ASP A 23 16.67 -1.32 0.35
N ASN A 24 16.69 -0.01 0.61
CA ASN A 24 17.64 0.60 1.52
C ASN A 24 17.24 0.48 3.01
N SER A 25 16.15 -0.23 3.31
CA SER A 25 15.58 -0.42 4.66
C SER A 25 15.28 0.87 5.41
N ARG A 26 15.09 1.99 4.69
CA ARG A 26 14.77 3.30 5.30
C ARG A 26 13.28 3.57 5.37
N TYR A 27 12.47 2.91 4.55
CA TYR A 27 11.04 3.18 4.47
C TYR A 27 10.23 1.88 4.58
N LEU A 28 9.11 1.98 5.27
CA LEU A 28 8.07 0.96 5.32
C LEU A 28 6.82 1.50 4.66
N PHE A 29 6.33 0.80 3.64
CA PHE A 29 5.05 1.05 2.99
C PHE A 29 4.01 0.07 3.51
N ALA A 30 2.78 0.53 3.68
CA ALA A 30 1.74 -0.25 4.34
C ALA A 30 0.37 -0.05 3.68
N ALA A 31 -0.27 -1.17 3.34
CA ALA A 31 -1.65 -1.20 2.83
C ALA A 31 -2.65 -1.23 4.00
N ASN A 32 -3.63 -0.32 4.00
CA ASN A 32 -4.63 -0.21 5.07
C ASN A 32 -6.05 -0.41 4.52
N TYR A 33 -6.60 -1.59 4.77
CA TYR A 33 -7.81 -2.07 4.10
C TYR A 33 -9.07 -1.30 4.47
N HIS A 34 -9.37 -1.13 5.76
CA HIS A 34 -10.59 -0.44 6.17
C HIS A 34 -10.50 1.09 6.07
N VAL A 35 -9.27 1.62 6.03
CA VAL A 35 -9.05 3.06 5.82
C VAL A 35 -9.05 3.41 4.34
N GLY A 36 -8.79 2.43 3.46
CA GLY A 36 -8.71 2.63 2.02
C GLY A 36 -7.50 3.49 1.65
N SER A 37 -6.33 3.19 2.22
CA SER A 37 -5.14 4.02 2.04
C SER A 37 -3.84 3.24 2.00
N THR A 38 -2.82 3.90 1.44
CA THR A 38 -1.42 3.47 1.52
C THR A 38 -0.66 4.48 2.36
N ALA A 39 0.09 3.99 3.35
CA ALA A 39 0.89 4.82 4.26
C ALA A 39 2.37 4.50 4.14
N SER A 40 3.21 5.50 4.40
CA SER A 40 4.67 5.34 4.49
C SER A 40 5.18 5.77 5.85
N TYR A 41 6.25 5.10 6.29
CA TYR A 41 6.89 5.32 7.57
C TYR A 41 8.40 5.36 7.41
N LEU A 42 9.06 6.19 8.21
CA LEU A 42 10.50 6.21 8.34
C LEU A 42 10.95 5.07 9.26
N LEU A 43 11.93 4.30 8.80
CA LEU A 43 12.63 3.31 9.58
C LEU A 43 13.99 3.85 10.06
N GLU A 44 14.31 3.59 11.32
CA GLU A 44 15.62 3.87 11.91
C GLU A 44 16.03 2.68 12.76
N ASN A 45 17.19 2.08 12.49
CA ASN A 45 17.67 0.87 13.18
C ASN A 45 16.64 -0.28 13.20
N ASN A 46 15.92 -0.50 12.08
CA ASN A 46 14.84 -1.48 11.94
C ASN A 46 13.60 -1.21 12.82
N PHE A 47 13.45 0.01 13.32
CA PHE A 47 12.28 0.46 14.07
C PHE A 47 11.46 1.46 13.25
N ILE A 48 10.15 1.37 13.34
CA ILE A 48 9.24 2.44 12.88
C ILE A 48 9.47 3.65 13.77
N LYS A 49 10.06 4.71 13.21
CA LYS A 49 10.33 5.97 13.89
C LYS A 49 9.13 6.90 13.85
N GLU A 50 8.62 7.16 12.65
CA GLU A 50 7.48 8.05 12.44
C GLU A 50 6.72 7.75 11.15
N LYS A 51 5.47 8.18 11.08
CA LYS A 51 4.65 8.16 9.88
C LYS A 51 5.01 9.38 9.02
N ILE A 52 5.34 9.16 7.75
CA ILE A 52 5.69 10.22 6.81
C ILE A 52 4.42 10.75 6.15
N CYS A 53 3.65 9.88 5.50
CA CYS A 53 2.38 10.26 4.89
C CYS A 53 1.38 9.10 4.83
N ALA A 54 0.15 9.41 4.45
CA ALA A 54 -0.84 8.44 4.02
C ALA A 54 -1.69 9.04 2.89
N ILE A 55 -1.85 8.31 1.80
CA ILE A 55 -2.69 8.69 0.68
C ILE A 55 -3.98 7.88 0.77
N HIS A 56 -5.10 8.58 0.95
CA HIS A 56 -6.42 7.98 0.86
C HIS A 56 -6.79 7.78 -0.60
N HIS A 57 -7.12 6.56 -0.95
CA HIS A 57 -7.52 6.21 -2.30
C HIS A 57 -8.95 6.72 -2.56
N THR A 58 -9.35 6.71 -3.82
CA THR A 58 -10.70 7.08 -4.23
C THR A 58 -11.24 6.10 -5.27
N GLY A 59 -12.56 5.89 -5.23
CA GLY A 59 -13.28 5.01 -6.13
C GLY A 59 -14.16 4.01 -5.41
N LEU A 60 -14.95 3.30 -6.22
CA LEU A 60 -15.86 2.23 -5.85
C LEU A 60 -15.96 1.28 -7.04
N GLY A 61 -16.35 0.04 -6.78
CA GLY A 61 -16.61 -0.98 -7.78
C GLY A 61 -18.09 -1.38 -7.82
N PRO A 62 -18.49 -2.26 -8.75
CA PRO A 62 -19.89 -2.66 -8.93
C PRO A 62 -20.46 -3.53 -7.80
N ASP A 63 -19.63 -4.22 -7.00
CA ASP A 63 -20.08 -5.05 -5.85
C ASP A 63 -20.40 -4.20 -4.59
N LEU A 64 -21.27 -3.19 -4.78
CA LEU A 64 -21.67 -2.22 -3.76
C LEU A 64 -22.44 -2.84 -2.59
N LEU A 65 -23.06 -4.00 -2.78
CA LEU A 65 -23.77 -4.69 -1.70
C LEU A 65 -22.82 -5.50 -0.81
N LYS A 66 -21.53 -5.56 -1.13
CA LYS A 66 -20.56 -6.36 -0.39
C LYS A 66 -19.28 -5.60 -0.11
N ARG A 67 -18.33 -5.62 -1.05
CA ARG A 67 -16.92 -5.35 -0.77
C ARG A 67 -16.36 -4.13 -1.49
N GLN A 68 -17.15 -3.43 -2.30
CA GLN A 68 -16.65 -2.33 -3.13
C GLN A 68 -17.41 -1.02 -2.92
N THR A 69 -17.91 -0.79 -1.70
CA THR A 69 -18.57 0.47 -1.29
C THR A 69 -17.61 1.66 -1.19
N GLY A 70 -16.32 1.40 -1.28
CA GLY A 70 -15.24 2.38 -1.23
C GLY A 70 -13.89 1.67 -1.33
N PRO A 71 -12.78 2.41 -1.22
CA PRO A 71 -11.45 1.83 -1.39
C PRO A 71 -11.05 0.89 -0.25
N HIS A 72 -10.35 -0.17 -0.63
CA HIS A 72 -9.85 -1.22 0.24
C HIS A 72 -8.47 -1.70 -0.20
N CYS A 73 -7.44 -0.92 0.15
CA CYS A 73 -6.04 -1.26 -0.13
C CYS A 73 -5.65 -2.58 0.53
N HIS A 74 -5.25 -3.57 -0.27
CA HIS A 74 -4.99 -4.93 0.19
C HIS A 74 -3.51 -5.33 0.08
N TYR A 75 -2.76 -4.69 -0.82
CA TYR A 75 -1.36 -5.02 -1.06
C TYR A 75 -0.57 -3.77 -1.41
N VAL A 76 0.70 -3.74 -1.01
CA VAL A 76 1.66 -2.71 -1.40
C VAL A 76 2.99 -3.35 -1.76
N GLY A 77 3.64 -2.86 -2.81
CA GLY A 77 4.93 -3.37 -3.24
C GLY A 77 5.76 -2.30 -3.93
N ILE A 78 6.97 -2.68 -4.32
CA ILE A 78 7.87 -1.86 -5.13
C ILE A 78 8.06 -2.57 -6.46
N THR A 79 8.03 -1.83 -7.56
CA THR A 79 8.26 -2.38 -8.90
C THR A 79 9.68 -2.94 -9.02
N PRO A 80 9.94 -3.93 -9.90
CA PRO A 80 11.27 -4.53 -10.04
C PRO A 80 12.39 -3.53 -10.41
N ASP A 81 12.05 -2.50 -11.19
CA ASP A 81 12.94 -1.39 -11.56
C ASP A 81 13.13 -0.36 -10.43
N LYS A 82 12.35 -0.46 -9.36
CA LYS A 82 12.38 0.40 -8.16
C LYS A 82 11.98 1.84 -8.41
N GLU A 83 11.35 2.12 -9.56
CA GLU A 83 10.88 3.47 -9.88
C GLU A 83 9.57 3.80 -9.14
N PHE A 84 8.74 2.80 -8.84
CA PHE A 84 7.43 3.01 -8.25
C PHE A 84 7.17 2.14 -7.02
N VAL A 85 6.43 2.71 -6.09
CA VAL A 85 5.61 1.94 -5.14
C VAL A 85 4.26 1.72 -5.79
N TYR A 86 3.69 0.52 -5.67
CA TYR A 86 2.34 0.25 -6.16
C TYR A 86 1.44 -0.27 -5.04
N ALA A 87 0.17 0.09 -5.08
CA ALA A 87 -0.86 -0.43 -4.19
C ALA A 87 -1.97 -1.12 -4.99
N VAL A 88 -2.47 -2.24 -4.48
CA VAL A 88 -3.60 -2.95 -5.08
C VAL A 88 -4.84 -2.69 -4.23
N ASP A 89 -5.83 -2.03 -4.83
CA ASP A 89 -7.07 -1.66 -4.16
C ASP A 89 -8.24 -2.52 -4.64
N LEU A 90 -8.72 -3.37 -3.74
CA LEU A 90 -9.86 -4.26 -3.99
C LEU A 90 -11.14 -3.47 -4.24
N GLY A 91 -11.35 -2.45 -3.43
CA GLY A 91 -12.60 -1.70 -3.36
C GLY A 91 -12.79 -0.77 -4.55
N ALA A 92 -11.69 -0.23 -5.07
CA ALA A 92 -11.67 0.70 -6.18
C ALA A 92 -11.38 0.04 -7.55
N ASP A 93 -11.09 -1.27 -7.59
CA ASP A 93 -10.65 -1.98 -8.80
C ASP A 93 -9.44 -1.30 -9.48
N LYS A 94 -8.40 -0.99 -8.70
CA LYS A 94 -7.20 -0.29 -9.19
C LYS A 94 -5.89 -0.93 -8.75
N VAL A 95 -4.87 -0.77 -9.58
CA VAL A 95 -3.46 -0.80 -9.19
C VAL A 95 -2.96 0.63 -9.24
N ILE A 96 -2.75 1.24 -8.08
CA ILE A 96 -2.35 2.64 -7.95
C ILE A 96 -0.83 2.71 -7.90
N MET A 97 -0.24 3.56 -8.73
CA MET A 97 1.20 3.76 -8.80
C MET A 97 1.59 5.02 -8.06
N TYR A 98 2.73 4.99 -7.39
CA TYR A 98 3.29 6.12 -6.65
C TYR A 98 4.76 6.29 -7.00
N THR A 99 5.16 7.53 -7.25
CA THR A 99 6.55 7.91 -7.03
C THR A 99 6.77 8.15 -5.54
N TYR A 100 8.03 8.09 -5.09
CA TYR A 100 8.34 8.49 -3.72
C TYR A 100 9.67 9.22 -3.60
N GLN A 101 9.64 10.36 -2.91
CA GLN A 101 10.83 11.15 -2.57
C GLN A 101 10.91 11.31 -1.06
N ASP A 102 12.05 10.96 -0.48
CA ASP A 102 12.26 10.93 0.98
C ASP A 102 11.18 10.15 1.75
N GLY A 103 10.59 9.14 1.11
CA GLY A 103 9.53 8.30 1.65
C GLY A 103 8.13 8.92 1.57
N LYS A 104 7.97 10.15 1.08
CA LYS A 104 6.67 10.75 0.78
C LYS A 104 6.14 10.20 -0.54
N LEU A 105 4.96 9.62 -0.52
CA LEU A 105 4.26 9.07 -1.68
C LEU A 105 3.52 10.18 -2.45
N GLU A 106 3.62 10.16 -3.76
CA GLU A 106 2.80 10.98 -4.67
C GLU A 106 2.24 10.08 -5.78
N GLU A 107 0.92 10.12 -5.97
CA GLU A 107 0.24 9.27 -6.94
C GLU A 107 0.65 9.65 -8.37
N ASP A 108 1.11 8.64 -9.12
CA ASP A 108 1.32 8.72 -10.55
C ASP A 108 0.04 8.25 -11.25
N VAL A 109 -0.76 9.21 -11.69
CA VAL A 109 -2.04 8.98 -12.34
C VAL A 109 -1.86 8.41 -13.75
N GLU A 110 -0.74 8.71 -14.43
CA GLU A 110 -0.48 8.22 -15.79
C GLU A 110 -0.23 6.70 -15.79
N HIS A 111 0.46 6.20 -14.77
CA HIS A 111 0.76 4.77 -14.63
C HIS A 111 -0.26 3.99 -13.80
N THR A 112 -1.20 4.67 -13.12
CA THR A 112 -2.27 4.01 -12.36
C THR A 112 -3.25 3.28 -13.28
N LEU A 113 -3.49 2.00 -12.97
CA LEU A 113 -4.28 1.11 -13.81
C LEU A 113 -5.65 0.85 -13.18
N ASN A 114 -6.71 0.98 -13.99
CA ASN A 114 -8.01 0.42 -13.66
C ASN A 114 -8.05 -1.04 -14.15
N VAL A 115 -8.41 -1.96 -13.28
CA VAL A 115 -8.62 -3.36 -13.67
C VAL A 115 -10.08 -3.59 -14.04
N VAL A 116 -10.41 -4.82 -14.44
CA VAL A 116 -11.78 -5.19 -14.80
C VAL A 116 -12.72 -4.88 -13.63
N PRO A 117 -13.80 -4.10 -13.83
CA PRO A 117 -14.74 -3.78 -12.77
C PRO A 117 -15.34 -5.03 -12.12
N GLY A 118 -15.32 -5.07 -10.78
CA GLY A 118 -15.79 -6.18 -9.97
C GLY A 118 -14.78 -7.30 -9.75
N SER A 119 -13.57 -7.19 -10.33
CA SER A 119 -12.53 -8.21 -10.14
C SER A 119 -11.99 -8.23 -8.71
N GLY A 120 -11.99 -7.09 -8.01
CA GLY A 120 -11.58 -6.98 -6.62
C GLY A 120 -10.14 -7.45 -6.42
N PRO A 121 -9.15 -6.83 -7.09
CA PRO A 121 -7.77 -7.29 -7.06
C PRO A 121 -7.24 -7.23 -5.63
N ARG A 122 -6.41 -8.20 -5.26
CA ARG A 122 -5.87 -8.29 -3.90
C ARG A 122 -4.37 -8.15 -3.90
N HIS A 123 -3.68 -9.06 -4.59
CA HIS A 123 -2.23 -9.14 -4.64
C HIS A 123 -1.80 -9.24 -6.10
N MET A 124 -0.59 -8.80 -6.41
CA MET A 124 0.04 -9.02 -7.71
C MET A 124 1.51 -9.38 -7.52
N ILE A 125 2.06 -10.03 -8.54
CA ILE A 125 3.48 -10.34 -8.65
C ILE A 125 3.94 -9.98 -10.06
N PHE A 126 5.20 -9.61 -10.19
CA PHE A 126 5.82 -9.44 -11.50
C PHE A 126 6.37 -10.78 -11.98
N SER A 127 6.33 -10.99 -13.29
CA SER A 127 7.12 -12.03 -13.93
C SER A 127 8.61 -11.67 -13.86
N LYS A 128 9.46 -12.59 -14.30
CA LYS A 128 10.92 -12.41 -14.20
C LYS A 128 11.51 -11.54 -15.31
N ASP A 129 10.77 -11.40 -16.42
CA ASP A 129 11.17 -10.72 -17.65
C ASP A 129 10.86 -9.23 -17.63
#